data_AF-A0A2U3QEA9-F1
#
_entry.id   AF-A0A2U3QEA9-F1
#
_cell.length_a   1.000
_cell.length_b   1.000
_cell.length_c   1.000
_cell.angle_alpha   90.00
_cell.angle_beta   90.00
_cell.angle_gamma   90.00
#
_symmetry.space_group_name_H-M   'P 1'
#
loop_
_entity.id
_entity.type
_entity.pdbx_description
1 polymer ?
#
loop_
_entity_poly.entity_id
_entity_poly.type
_entity_poly.pdbx_seq_one_letter_code
_entity_poly.pdbx_strand_id
1 'polypeptide(L)'
;MNALANTLLIAWVIMLFQPSSGLCTPEYAAQTGKHCGDCHLDSTGGGPLTRNGENFKDSLRIKGQYRVLNPVQHVIRFVIGYLHTMTAIIWFGTILYVHIVLKPAYAAQGLPRGELMLGWSSIFVMAVTGTLLSIARVPTWHMLFHTRFGILLTTKIALFLIMVSTALFVTFVVGPKLRKKMKQGLVARKGDMTSEEISQYVGKEGRPAYIAYKGIIYDVTNSKLWSDGAHLRKHSAGTDLTDILKTAPHGEEKILRMPVIGKLLTEMEIKKPSHIRIFYFFAYMNLFLIFAIVFVISLWRWW
;
A
#
# COMPACT_ATOMS: atom_id res chain seq x y z
N MET A 1 12.37 -18.19 -33.57
CA MET A 1 12.26 -17.49 -32.28
C MET A 1 11.81 -18.41 -31.12
N ASN A 2 10.94 -19.40 -31.33
CA ASN A 2 10.42 -20.23 -30.22
C ASN A 2 11.41 -21.25 -29.64
N ALA A 3 12.33 -21.79 -30.45
CA ALA A 3 13.31 -22.76 -29.96
C ALA A 3 14.35 -22.13 -29.01
N LEU A 4 14.84 -20.92 -29.32
CA LEU A 4 15.75 -20.17 -28.47
C LEU A 4 15.09 -19.69 -27.16
N ALA A 5 13.83 -19.29 -27.22
CA ALA A 5 13.08 -18.91 -26.02
C ALA A 5 12.86 -20.12 -25.10
N ASN A 6 12.53 -21.29 -25.64
CA ASN A 6 12.34 -22.52 -24.86
C ASN A 6 13.66 -23.06 -24.29
N THR A 7 14.77 -23.00 -25.04
CA THR A 7 16.08 -23.42 -24.50
C THR A 7 16.58 -22.47 -23.42
N LEU A 8 16.35 -21.16 -23.56
CA LEU A 8 16.65 -20.19 -22.50
C LEU A 8 15.78 -20.41 -21.27
N LEU A 9 14.48 -20.71 -21.44
CA LEU A 9 13.57 -21.01 -20.32
C LEU A 9 13.97 -22.29 -19.58
N ILE A 10 14.33 -23.35 -20.31
CA ILE A 10 14.81 -24.62 -19.75
C ILE A 10 16.14 -24.42 -19.03
N ALA A 11 17.08 -23.67 -19.61
CA ALA A 11 18.33 -23.32 -18.95
C ALA A 11 18.10 -22.50 -17.67
N TRP A 12 17.13 -21.59 -17.67
CA TRP A 12 16.73 -20.81 -16.49
C TRP A 12 16.13 -21.69 -15.40
N VAL A 13 15.27 -22.64 -15.77
CA VAL A 13 14.68 -23.62 -14.83
C VAL A 13 15.75 -24.54 -14.25
N ILE A 14 16.71 -25.02 -15.05
CA ILE A 14 17.82 -25.85 -14.57
C ILE A 14 18.72 -25.07 -13.59
N MET A 15 18.95 -23.77 -13.82
CA MET A 15 19.66 -22.91 -12.86
C MET A 15 18.92 -22.72 -11.53
N LEU A 16 17.58 -22.77 -11.53
CA LEU A 16 16.76 -22.70 -10.31
C LEU A 16 16.78 -24.02 -9.51
N PHE A 17 17.13 -25.14 -10.13
CA PHE A 17 17.22 -26.46 -9.51
C PHE A 17 18.65 -26.92 -9.20
N GLN A 18 19.66 -26.07 -9.43
CA GLN A 18 20.99 -26.32 -8.90
C GLN A 18 20.89 -26.32 -7.37
N PRO A 19 21.23 -27.42 -6.68
CA PRO A 19 21.29 -27.42 -5.22
C PRO A 19 22.35 -26.38 -4.83
N SER A 20 21.91 -25.26 -4.27
CA SER A 20 22.82 -24.39 -3.56
C SER A 20 23.40 -25.22 -2.42
N SER A 21 24.70 -25.46 -2.44
CA SER A 21 25.42 -25.96 -1.27
C SER A 21 25.03 -25.04 -0.11
N GLY A 22 24.32 -25.61 0.86
CA GLY A 22 23.91 -24.89 2.04
C GLY A 22 25.17 -24.54 2.81
N LEU A 23 25.71 -23.36 2.57
CA LEU A 23 26.73 -22.78 3.41
C LEU A 23 26.10 -22.65 4.80
N CYS A 24 26.49 -23.54 5.71
CA CYS A 24 26.53 -23.20 7.13
C CYS A 24 27.19 -21.82 7.21
N THR A 25 26.54 -20.85 7.84
CA THR A 25 27.07 -19.48 7.95
C THR A 25 28.52 -19.58 8.44
N PRO A 26 29.53 -19.22 7.62
CA PRO A 26 30.95 -19.41 7.94
C PRO A 26 31.32 -18.78 9.28
N GLU A 27 30.53 -17.82 9.74
CA GLU A 27 30.63 -17.18 11.05
C GLU A 27 30.51 -18.16 12.24
N TYR A 28 29.65 -19.18 12.17
CA TYR A 28 29.46 -20.13 13.29
C TYR A 28 30.57 -21.17 13.36
N ALA A 29 31.03 -21.67 12.19
CA ALA A 29 32.20 -22.53 12.10
C ALA A 29 33.48 -21.77 12.52
N ALA A 30 33.61 -20.50 12.11
CA ALA A 30 34.73 -19.63 12.50
C ALA A 30 34.74 -19.31 14.01
N GLN A 31 33.57 -19.09 14.63
CA GLN A 31 33.48 -18.86 16.09
C GLN A 31 33.86 -20.08 16.92
N THR A 32 33.62 -21.29 16.40
CA THR A 32 33.89 -22.54 17.13
C THR A 32 35.23 -23.17 16.78
N GLY A 33 35.86 -22.76 15.67
CA GLY A 33 37.10 -23.35 15.15
C GLY A 33 36.93 -24.80 14.67
N LYS A 34 35.69 -25.27 14.48
CA LYS A 34 35.35 -26.66 14.19
C LYS A 34 35.02 -26.86 12.72
N HIS A 35 35.41 -28.02 12.19
CA HIS A 35 35.09 -28.39 10.81
C HIS A 35 33.64 -28.89 10.71
N CYS A 36 33.02 -28.83 9.52
CA CYS A 36 31.66 -29.35 9.31
C CYS A 36 31.50 -30.81 9.75
N GLY A 37 32.55 -31.62 9.60
CA GLY A 37 32.62 -33.01 10.04
C GLY A 37 32.46 -33.23 11.56
N ASP A 38 32.61 -32.18 12.37
CA ASP A 38 32.39 -32.28 13.82
C ASP A 38 30.90 -32.42 14.15
N CYS A 39 30.03 -31.79 13.36
CA CYS A 39 28.58 -31.83 13.56
C CYS A 39 27.85 -32.72 12.56
N HIS A 40 28.36 -32.86 11.34
CA HIS A 40 27.75 -33.65 10.27
C HIS A 40 28.62 -34.85 9.90
N LEU A 41 27.99 -35.98 9.56
CA LEU A 41 28.73 -37.15 9.02
C LEU A 41 29.38 -36.82 7.68
N ASP A 42 28.79 -35.92 6.90
CA ASP A 42 29.38 -35.41 5.67
C ASP A 42 30.29 -34.21 5.98
N SER A 43 31.57 -34.36 5.62
CA SER A 43 32.60 -33.32 5.74
C SER A 43 32.32 -32.06 4.91
N THR A 44 31.46 -32.16 3.89
CA THR A 44 31.01 -31.02 3.07
C THR A 44 29.85 -30.24 3.71
N GLY A 45 29.28 -30.74 4.81
CA GLY A 45 28.18 -30.12 5.55
C GLY A 45 26.80 -30.53 5.04
N GLY A 46 25.80 -30.53 5.94
CA GLY A 46 24.50 -31.12 5.65
C GLY A 46 24.47 -32.63 5.85
N GLY A 47 23.30 -33.26 5.74
CA GLY A 47 23.13 -34.68 6.02
C GLY A 47 23.02 -35.04 7.52
N PRO A 48 23.06 -36.34 7.88
CA PRO A 48 22.83 -36.80 9.24
C PRO A 48 23.89 -36.28 10.21
N LEU A 49 23.48 -36.00 11.44
CA LEU A 49 24.35 -35.44 12.47
C LEU A 49 25.26 -36.53 13.08
N THR A 50 26.47 -36.16 13.45
CA THR A 50 27.32 -36.97 14.34
C THR A 50 26.69 -37.00 15.74
N ARG A 51 27.19 -37.87 16.63
CA ARG A 51 26.77 -37.86 18.04
C ARG A 51 26.99 -36.51 18.72
N ASN A 52 28.09 -35.81 18.37
CA ASN A 52 28.36 -34.46 18.85
C ASN A 52 27.35 -33.45 18.30
N GLY A 53 26.98 -33.57 17.03
CA GLY A 53 25.94 -32.77 16.39
C GLY A 53 24.56 -32.98 17.04
N GLU A 54 24.17 -34.22 17.32
CA GLU A 54 22.91 -34.50 18.02
C GLU A 54 22.91 -33.98 19.46
N ASN A 55 23.99 -34.18 20.22
CA ASN A 55 24.13 -33.62 21.56
C ASN A 55 24.01 -32.08 21.54
N PHE A 56 24.60 -31.43 20.54
CA PHE A 56 24.51 -29.98 20.38
C PHE A 56 23.08 -29.54 20.04
N LYS A 57 22.41 -30.21 19.10
CA LYS A 57 20.99 -29.97 18.76
C LYS A 57 20.07 -30.18 19.96
N ASP A 58 20.30 -31.21 20.77
CA ASP A 58 19.57 -31.43 22.01
C ASP A 58 19.84 -30.34 23.04
N SER A 59 21.08 -29.86 23.14
CA SER A 59 21.40 -28.72 24.02
C SER A 59 20.64 -27.45 23.62
N LEU A 60 20.47 -27.19 22.32
CA LEU A 60 19.65 -26.09 21.81
C LEU A 60 18.17 -26.31 22.11
N ARG A 61 17.69 -27.55 22.04
CA ARG A 61 16.32 -27.91 22.39
C ARG A 61 16.03 -27.65 23.87
N ILE A 62 16.91 -28.10 24.77
CA ILE A 62 16.80 -27.90 26.23
C ILE A 62 16.85 -26.42 26.58
N LYS A 63 17.73 -25.65 25.92
CA LYS A 63 17.83 -24.18 26.10
C LYS A 63 16.65 -23.42 25.51
N GLY A 64 15.68 -24.09 24.88
CA GLY A 64 14.56 -23.43 24.21
C GLY A 64 15.02 -22.57 23.03
N GLN A 65 16.12 -22.92 22.39
CA GLN A 65 16.68 -22.25 21.21
C GLN A 65 16.38 -23.02 19.91
N TYR A 66 15.81 -24.21 20.01
CA TYR A 66 15.40 -25.03 18.87
C TYR A 66 14.15 -25.85 19.20
N ARG A 67 13.20 -25.92 18.27
CA ARG A 67 11.97 -26.71 18.41
C ARG A 67 11.88 -27.73 17.28
N VAL A 68 11.84 -29.01 17.65
CA VAL A 68 11.56 -30.11 16.72
C VAL A 68 10.07 -30.12 16.43
N LEU A 69 9.69 -30.15 15.16
CA LEU A 69 8.30 -30.24 14.72
C LEU A 69 8.00 -31.67 14.26
N ASN A 70 6.79 -32.14 14.53
CA ASN A 70 6.33 -33.41 13.96
C ASN A 70 5.92 -33.21 12.47
N PRO A 71 5.76 -34.30 11.69
CA PRO A 71 5.42 -34.19 10.26
C PRO A 71 4.16 -33.37 9.98
N VAL A 72 3.14 -33.50 10.84
CA VAL A 72 1.87 -32.74 10.70
C VAL A 72 2.09 -31.24 10.92
N GLN A 73 2.85 -30.86 11.94
CA GLN A 73 3.23 -29.48 12.23
C GLN A 73 4.07 -28.88 11.11
N HIS A 74 4.92 -29.68 10.45
CA HIS A 74 5.65 -29.25 9.26
C HIS A 74 4.69 -28.90 8.11
N VAL A 75 3.70 -29.75 7.83
CA VAL A 75 2.68 -29.48 6.80
C VAL A 75 1.86 -28.23 7.14
N ILE A 76 1.39 -28.12 8.39
CA ILE A 76 0.63 -26.94 8.84
C ILE A 76 1.46 -25.66 8.69
N ARG A 77 2.72 -25.68 9.15
CA ARG A 77 3.63 -24.54 9.03
C ARG A 77 3.90 -24.18 7.57
N PHE A 78 4.02 -25.17 6.68
CA PHE A 78 4.17 -24.94 5.24
C PHE A 78 2.93 -24.24 4.66
N VAL A 79 1.72 -24.75 4.94
CA VAL A 79 0.46 -24.15 4.46
C VAL A 79 0.30 -22.71 4.95
N ILE A 80 0.55 -22.45 6.24
CA ILE A 80 0.50 -21.09 6.80
C ILE A 80 1.57 -20.20 6.16
N GLY A 81 2.78 -20.73 5.94
CA GLY A 81 3.88 -20.02 5.29
C GLY A 81 3.55 -19.64 3.85
N TYR A 82 2.95 -20.56 3.10
CA TYR A 82 2.48 -20.33 1.74
C TYR A 82 1.40 -19.24 1.71
N LEU A 83 0.38 -19.36 2.57
CA LEU A 83 -0.69 -18.37 2.68
C LEU A 83 -0.12 -16.98 3.03
N HIS A 84 0.76 -16.89 4.03
CA HIS A 84 1.42 -15.64 4.41
C HIS A 84 2.16 -14.99 3.23
N THR A 85 2.94 -15.79 2.49
CA THR A 85 3.75 -15.28 1.38
C THR A 85 2.87 -14.84 0.21
N MET A 86 1.84 -15.62 -0.13
CA MET A 86 0.88 -15.25 -1.17
C MET A 86 0.14 -13.95 -0.82
N THR A 87 -0.36 -13.83 0.41
CA THR A 87 -1.01 -12.61 0.89
C THR A 87 -0.05 -11.42 0.90
N ALA A 88 1.22 -11.62 1.28
CA ALA A 88 2.22 -10.55 1.26
C ALA A 88 2.44 -9.98 -0.15
N ILE A 89 2.49 -10.84 -1.18
CA ILE A 89 2.62 -10.42 -2.58
C ILE A 89 1.40 -9.61 -3.02
N ILE A 90 0.19 -10.10 -2.74
CA ILE A 90 -1.06 -9.40 -3.10
C ILE A 90 -1.14 -8.03 -2.40
N TRP A 91 -0.82 -8.00 -1.12
CA TRP A 91 -0.86 -6.80 -0.31
C TRP A 91 0.16 -5.76 -0.75
N PHE A 92 1.40 -6.18 -1.00
CA PHE A 92 2.45 -5.34 -1.56
C PHE A 92 2.02 -4.74 -2.90
N GLY A 93 1.49 -5.59 -3.80
CA GLY A 93 0.96 -5.18 -5.09
C GLY A 93 -0.17 -4.15 -4.97
N THR A 94 -1.10 -4.36 -4.02
CA THR A 94 -2.21 -3.43 -3.79
C THR A 94 -1.71 -2.08 -3.27
N ILE A 95 -0.74 -2.06 -2.37
CA ILE A 95 -0.12 -0.82 -1.89
C ILE A 95 0.51 -0.07 -3.08
N LEU A 96 1.33 -0.73 -3.90
CA LEU A 96 1.93 -0.09 -5.07
C LEU A 96 0.90 0.39 -6.07
N TYR A 97 -0.11 -0.42 -6.37
CA TYR A 97 -1.19 -0.08 -7.30
C TYR A 97 -1.91 1.20 -6.87
N VAL A 98 -2.34 1.28 -5.62
CA VAL A 98 -3.05 2.46 -5.10
C VAL A 98 -2.17 3.71 -5.08
N HIS A 99 -0.89 3.58 -4.73
CA HIS A 99 -0.03 4.75 -4.51
C HIS A 99 0.67 5.24 -5.79
N ILE A 100 1.00 4.34 -6.72
CA ILE A 100 1.72 4.68 -7.95
C ILE A 100 0.75 4.81 -9.13
N VAL A 101 -0.16 3.84 -9.31
CA VAL A 101 -1.05 3.79 -10.49
C VAL A 101 -2.24 4.72 -10.30
N LEU A 102 -3.01 4.54 -9.22
CA LEU A 102 -4.17 5.39 -8.94
C LEU A 102 -3.79 6.80 -8.46
N LYS A 103 -2.57 6.94 -7.91
CA LYS A 103 -2.04 8.14 -7.24
C LYS A 103 -2.84 8.52 -5.97
N PRO A 104 -2.20 9.16 -4.97
CA PRO A 104 -2.88 9.57 -3.74
C PRO A 104 -4.06 10.53 -3.97
N ALA A 105 -4.06 11.27 -5.09
CA ALA A 105 -5.16 12.17 -5.47
C ALA A 105 -6.50 11.42 -5.62
N TYR A 106 -6.48 10.27 -6.29
CA TYR A 106 -7.67 9.45 -6.50
C TYR A 106 -8.13 8.81 -5.19
N ALA A 107 -7.19 8.28 -4.41
CA ALA A 107 -7.48 7.68 -3.12
C ALA A 107 -8.11 8.67 -2.11
N ALA A 108 -7.76 9.95 -2.19
CA ALA A 108 -8.34 11.00 -1.35
C ALA A 108 -9.83 11.25 -1.62
N GLN A 109 -10.33 10.93 -2.82
CA GLN A 109 -11.76 11.00 -3.16
C GLN A 109 -12.53 9.77 -2.64
N GLY A 110 -11.80 8.73 -2.23
CA GLY A 110 -12.31 7.49 -1.69
C GLY A 110 -12.03 6.31 -2.63
N LEU A 111 -11.49 5.23 -2.06
CA LEU A 111 -11.19 4.02 -2.81
C LEU A 111 -12.45 3.19 -3.08
N PRO A 112 -12.49 2.43 -4.19
CA PRO A 112 -13.49 1.41 -4.44
C PRO A 112 -13.58 0.41 -3.27
N ARG A 113 -14.79 -0.10 -2.99
CA ARG A 113 -15.01 -1.04 -1.87
C ARG A 113 -14.13 -2.30 -2.00
N GLY A 114 -13.94 -2.80 -3.21
CA GLY A 114 -13.13 -3.99 -3.48
C GLY A 114 -11.67 -3.83 -3.05
N GLU A 115 -11.04 -2.71 -3.40
CA GLU A 115 -9.64 -2.43 -3.01
C GLU A 115 -9.48 -2.27 -1.50
N LEU A 116 -10.44 -1.59 -0.87
CA LEU A 116 -10.45 -1.42 0.59
C LEU A 116 -10.63 -2.78 1.29
N MET A 117 -11.54 -3.62 0.82
CA MET A 117 -11.75 -4.97 1.35
C MET A 117 -10.51 -5.85 1.16
N LEU A 118 -9.86 -5.78 0.00
CA LEU A 118 -8.63 -6.50 -0.29
C LEU A 118 -7.50 -6.07 0.66
N GLY A 119 -7.36 -4.77 0.90
CA GLY A 119 -6.39 -4.22 1.86
C GLY A 119 -6.61 -4.74 3.28
N TRP A 120 -7.84 -4.67 3.81
CA TRP A 120 -8.15 -5.11 5.18
C TRP A 120 -8.04 -6.62 5.37
N SER A 121 -8.57 -7.40 4.42
CA SER A 121 -8.44 -8.86 4.45
C SER A 121 -6.98 -9.29 4.42
N SER A 122 -6.16 -8.63 3.61
CA SER A 122 -4.72 -8.89 3.56
C SER A 122 -4.03 -8.57 4.88
N ILE A 123 -4.32 -7.42 5.50
CA ILE A 123 -3.75 -7.03 6.81
C ILE A 123 -4.09 -8.09 7.86
N PHE A 124 -5.36 -8.52 7.91
CA PHE A 124 -5.82 -9.52 8.88
C PHE A 124 -5.10 -10.86 8.69
N VAL A 125 -5.07 -11.39 7.45
CA VAL A 125 -4.41 -12.66 7.15
C VAL A 125 -2.91 -12.56 7.44
N MET A 126 -2.25 -11.45 7.09
CA MET A 126 -0.83 -11.20 7.38
C MET A 126 -0.54 -11.20 8.89
N ALA A 127 -1.38 -10.54 9.68
CA ALA A 127 -1.22 -10.47 11.13
C ALA A 127 -1.38 -11.85 11.78
N VAL A 128 -2.43 -12.61 11.42
CA VAL A 128 -2.69 -13.94 11.98
C VAL A 128 -1.58 -14.92 11.56
N THR A 129 -1.34 -15.07 10.26
CA THR A 129 -0.34 -16.01 9.75
C THR A 129 1.08 -15.64 10.20
N GLY A 130 1.42 -14.36 10.22
CA GLY A 130 2.71 -13.86 10.70
C GLY A 130 2.94 -14.16 12.19
N THR A 131 1.90 -14.01 13.01
CA THR A 131 1.96 -14.35 14.44
C THR A 131 2.18 -15.85 14.64
N LEU A 132 1.41 -16.69 13.94
CA LEU A 132 1.55 -18.15 14.03
C LEU A 132 2.95 -18.61 13.58
N LEU A 133 3.48 -18.07 12.48
CA LEU A 133 4.84 -18.37 12.02
C LEU A 133 5.92 -17.88 12.97
N SER A 134 5.71 -16.71 13.60
CA SER A 134 6.65 -16.15 14.58
C SER A 134 6.72 -17.03 15.83
N ILE A 135 5.57 -17.45 16.37
CA ILE A 135 5.50 -18.37 17.52
C ILE A 135 6.11 -19.74 17.17
N ALA A 136 5.88 -20.24 15.96
CA ALA A 136 6.45 -21.50 15.50
C ALA A 136 7.98 -21.43 15.33
N ARG A 137 8.53 -20.25 15.05
CA ARG A 137 9.95 -20.03 14.77
C ARG A 137 10.76 -19.58 15.99
N VAL A 138 10.17 -18.77 16.87
CA VAL A 138 10.83 -18.14 18.03
C VAL A 138 10.18 -18.62 19.33
N PRO A 139 10.70 -19.70 19.93
CA PRO A 139 10.11 -20.32 21.12
C PRO A 139 10.33 -19.53 22.42
N THR A 140 11.28 -18.60 22.49
CA THR A 140 11.64 -17.87 23.72
C THR A 140 11.89 -16.38 23.47
N TRP A 141 11.58 -15.54 24.47
CA TRP A 141 11.85 -14.10 24.45
C TRP A 141 13.35 -13.78 24.32
N HIS A 142 14.20 -14.60 24.92
CA HIS A 142 15.64 -14.45 24.80
C HIS A 142 16.10 -14.56 23.34
N MET A 143 15.57 -15.53 22.58
CA MET A 143 15.86 -15.63 21.15
C MET A 143 15.38 -14.39 20.40
N LEU A 144 14.20 -13.86 20.73
CA LEU A 144 13.62 -12.71 20.04
C LEU A 144 14.48 -11.45 20.18
N PHE A 145 15.05 -11.18 21.35
CA PHE A 145 15.77 -9.91 21.60
C PHE A 145 17.31 -10.02 21.50
N HIS A 146 17.89 -11.21 21.64
CA HIS A 146 19.35 -11.37 21.67
C HIS A 146 19.92 -12.07 20.43
N THR A 147 19.10 -12.55 19.50
CA THR A 147 19.58 -13.11 18.23
C THR A 147 19.36 -12.15 17.08
N ARG A 148 20.27 -12.18 16.08
CA ARG A 148 20.13 -11.38 14.84
C ARG A 148 18.77 -11.59 14.18
N PHE A 149 18.37 -12.86 14.04
CA PHE A 149 17.08 -13.23 13.48
C PHE A 149 15.91 -12.59 14.25
N GLY A 150 15.95 -12.69 15.58
CA GLY A 150 14.93 -12.11 16.46
C GLY A 150 14.85 -10.59 16.38
N ILE A 151 15.99 -9.90 16.33
CA ILE A 151 16.06 -8.44 16.20
C ILE A 151 15.44 -7.98 14.87
N LEU A 152 15.80 -8.64 13.77
CA LEU A 152 15.22 -8.34 12.45
C LEU A 152 13.72 -8.66 12.39
N LEU A 153 13.28 -9.77 12.99
CA LEU A 153 11.86 -10.10 13.13
C LEU A 153 11.10 -9.04 13.95
N THR A 154 11.65 -8.61 15.07
CA THR A 154 11.07 -7.57 15.94
C THR A 154 10.96 -6.24 15.20
N THR A 155 12.01 -5.86 14.47
CA THR A 155 12.02 -4.66 13.62
C THR A 155 10.94 -4.73 12.55
N LYS A 156 10.81 -5.87 11.85
CA LYS A 156 9.74 -6.11 10.87
C LYS A 156 8.35 -5.97 11.50
N ILE A 157 8.13 -6.58 12.66
CA ILE A 157 6.84 -6.52 13.36
C ILE A 157 6.52 -5.08 13.76
N ALA A 158 7.49 -4.33 14.29
CA ALA A 158 7.31 -2.92 14.65
C ALA A 158 6.92 -2.06 13.44
N LEU A 159 7.63 -2.20 12.31
CA LEU A 159 7.31 -1.49 11.07
C LEU A 159 5.91 -1.83 10.55
N PHE A 160 5.53 -3.12 10.58
CA PHE A 160 4.20 -3.56 10.19
C PHE A 160 3.11 -2.95 11.09
N LEU A 161 3.31 -2.95 12.41
CA LEU A 161 2.34 -2.36 13.35
C LEU A 161 2.18 -0.86 13.13
N ILE A 162 3.28 -0.11 12.94
CA ILE A 162 3.21 1.32 12.61
C ILE A 162 2.38 1.53 11.34
N MET A 163 2.64 0.76 10.28
CA MET A 163 1.93 0.88 9.01
C MET A 163 0.43 0.51 9.12
N VAL A 164 0.07 -0.46 9.95
CA VAL A 164 -1.33 -0.82 10.21
C VAL A 164 -2.02 0.25 11.05
N SER A 165 -1.37 0.78 12.08
CA SER A 165 -1.91 1.87 12.90
C SER A 165 -2.17 3.14 12.08
N THR A 166 -1.28 3.47 11.15
CA THR A 166 -1.44 4.63 10.27
C THR A 166 -2.54 4.39 9.24
N ALA A 167 -2.66 3.17 8.70
CA ALA A 167 -3.77 2.79 7.83
C ALA A 167 -5.14 2.86 8.55
N LEU A 168 -5.22 2.40 9.81
CA LEU A 168 -6.39 2.54 10.68
C LEU A 168 -6.74 4.02 10.89
N PHE A 169 -5.76 4.83 11.27
CA PHE A 169 -5.96 6.27 11.48
C PHE A 169 -6.45 6.97 10.21
N VAL A 170 -5.82 6.71 9.06
CA VAL A 170 -6.23 7.32 7.79
C VAL A 170 -7.63 6.86 7.40
N THR A 171 -7.97 5.58 7.55
CA THR A 171 -9.25 5.04 7.09
C THR A 171 -10.40 5.48 7.99
N PHE A 172 -10.23 5.47 9.31
CA PHE A 172 -11.31 5.72 10.26
C PHE A 172 -11.37 7.17 10.76
N VAL A 173 -10.26 7.92 10.73
CA VAL A 173 -10.22 9.31 11.22
C VAL A 173 -10.11 10.30 10.07
N VAL A 174 -9.14 10.11 9.17
CA VAL A 174 -8.89 11.07 8.08
C VAL A 174 -9.97 10.95 7.00
N GLY A 175 -10.26 9.74 6.53
CA GLY A 175 -11.21 9.47 5.44
C GLY A 175 -12.60 10.06 5.66
N PRO A 176 -13.27 9.82 6.80
CA PRO A 176 -14.57 10.40 7.09
C PRO A 176 -14.54 11.93 7.20
N LYS A 177 -13.47 12.50 7.77
CA LYS A 177 -13.29 13.97 7.85
C LYS A 177 -13.13 14.60 6.47
N LEU A 178 -12.38 13.96 5.57
CA LEU A 178 -12.23 14.38 4.17
C LEU A 178 -13.59 14.38 3.46
N ARG A 179 -14.31 13.26 3.53
CA ARG A 179 -15.65 13.12 2.91
C ARG A 179 -16.65 14.12 3.47
N LYS A 180 -16.65 14.38 4.78
CA LYS A 180 -17.55 15.38 5.40
C LYS A 180 -17.24 16.79 4.91
N LYS A 181 -15.97 17.19 4.80
CA LYS A 181 -15.59 18.50 4.26
C LYS A 181 -15.90 18.64 2.77
N MET A 182 -15.67 17.60 1.96
CA MET A 182 -16.09 17.59 0.55
C MET A 182 -17.61 17.74 0.43
N LYS A 183 -18.39 17.02 1.23
CA LYS A 183 -19.86 17.14 1.26
C LYS A 183 -20.33 18.53 1.74
N GLN A 184 -19.60 19.16 2.67
CA GLN A 184 -19.86 20.55 3.08
C GLN A 184 -19.48 21.55 1.98
N GLY A 185 -18.45 21.26 1.18
CA GLY A 185 -18.12 22.02 -0.03
C GLY A 185 -19.24 21.95 -1.07
N LEU A 186 -19.87 20.79 -1.25
CA LEU A 186 -20.99 20.60 -2.18
C LEU A 186 -22.29 21.33 -1.80
N VAL A 187 -22.38 21.87 -0.57
CA VAL A 187 -23.47 22.81 -0.20
C VAL A 187 -23.17 24.14 -0.88
N ALA A 188 -24.19 24.80 -1.45
CA ALA A 188 -24.03 26.07 -2.17
C ALA A 188 -23.12 27.04 -1.40
N ARG A 189 -21.89 27.20 -1.89
CA ARG A 189 -20.82 27.92 -1.19
C ARG A 189 -20.59 29.22 -1.94
N LYS A 190 -20.79 30.34 -1.26
CA LYS A 190 -20.37 31.66 -1.76
C LYS A 190 -18.89 31.89 -1.42
N GLY A 191 -18.09 32.29 -2.39
CA GLY A 191 -16.67 32.55 -2.24
C GLY A 191 -15.84 32.14 -3.46
N ASP A 192 -14.57 32.53 -3.45
CA ASP A 192 -13.60 32.21 -4.50
C ASP A 192 -13.27 30.70 -4.51
N MET A 193 -13.10 30.13 -5.71
CA MET A 193 -12.87 28.69 -5.90
C MET A 193 -11.85 28.40 -6.99
N THR A 194 -11.19 27.24 -6.91
CA THR A 194 -10.31 26.75 -7.98
C THR A 194 -11.10 26.05 -9.09
N SER A 195 -10.45 25.80 -10.24
CA SER A 195 -11.08 25.03 -11.33
C SER A 195 -11.50 23.62 -10.88
N GLU A 196 -10.69 22.96 -10.05
CA GLU A 196 -11.01 21.65 -9.46
C GLU A 196 -12.20 21.72 -8.51
N GLU A 197 -12.33 22.79 -7.71
CA GLU A 197 -13.48 22.98 -6.85
C GLU A 197 -14.76 23.23 -7.65
N ILE A 198 -14.70 24.08 -8.70
CA ILE A 198 -15.83 24.32 -9.60
C ILE A 198 -16.29 23.02 -10.28
N SER A 199 -15.37 22.14 -10.67
CA SER A 199 -15.69 20.84 -11.31
C SER A 199 -16.59 19.92 -10.49
N GLN A 200 -16.80 20.21 -9.21
CA GLN A 200 -17.71 19.45 -8.34
C GLN A 200 -19.17 19.95 -8.39
N TYR A 201 -19.41 21.17 -8.87
CA TYR A 201 -20.73 21.82 -8.95
C TYR A 201 -21.32 21.69 -10.36
N VAL A 202 -21.63 20.44 -10.73
CA VAL A 202 -22.09 20.07 -12.07
C VAL A 202 -23.62 20.00 -12.20
N GLY A 203 -24.40 20.44 -11.20
CA GLY A 203 -25.86 20.48 -11.30
C GLY A 203 -26.61 19.16 -11.24
N LYS A 204 -25.92 18.02 -11.02
CA LYS A 204 -26.52 16.68 -11.03
C LYS A 204 -27.02 16.25 -9.66
N GLU A 205 -28.11 15.46 -9.65
CA GLU A 205 -28.69 14.88 -8.43
C GLU A 205 -29.10 15.96 -7.39
N GLY A 206 -29.61 17.10 -7.87
CA GLY A 206 -30.05 18.22 -7.01
C GLY A 206 -28.90 19.03 -6.40
N ARG A 207 -27.66 18.83 -6.85
CA ARG A 207 -26.50 19.65 -6.45
C ARG A 207 -26.49 20.99 -7.19
N PRO A 208 -25.81 22.02 -6.66
CA PRO A 208 -25.64 23.29 -7.36
C PRO A 208 -24.90 23.13 -8.69
N ALA A 209 -25.21 24.00 -9.64
CA ALA A 209 -24.59 24.08 -10.97
C ALA A 209 -23.88 25.43 -11.11
N TYR A 210 -22.54 25.42 -11.18
CA TYR A 210 -21.72 26.64 -11.33
C TYR A 210 -20.96 26.64 -12.65
N ILE A 211 -20.74 27.84 -13.20
CA ILE A 211 -19.89 28.04 -14.39
C ILE A 211 -18.90 29.18 -14.13
N ALA A 212 -17.71 29.12 -14.73
CA ALA A 212 -16.79 30.25 -14.74
C ALA A 212 -16.87 31.00 -16.07
N TYR A 213 -16.78 32.32 -16.01
CA TYR A 213 -16.70 33.21 -17.16
C TYR A 213 -15.83 34.43 -16.84
N LYS A 214 -14.77 34.66 -17.63
CA LYS A 214 -13.79 35.73 -17.45
C LYS A 214 -13.25 35.82 -16.01
N GLY A 215 -12.97 34.66 -15.40
CA GLY A 215 -12.45 34.58 -14.03
C GLY A 215 -13.49 34.82 -12.92
N ILE A 216 -14.78 34.91 -13.24
CA ILE A 216 -15.88 35.06 -12.27
C ILE A 216 -16.76 33.81 -12.30
N ILE A 217 -17.21 33.37 -11.12
CA ILE A 217 -18.06 32.18 -10.93
C ILE A 217 -19.53 32.62 -10.81
N TYR A 218 -20.38 32.00 -11.61
CA TYR A 218 -21.82 32.27 -11.67
C TYR A 218 -22.63 31.03 -11.28
N ASP A 219 -23.73 31.26 -10.56
CA ASP A 219 -24.71 30.22 -10.21
C ASP A 219 -25.77 30.07 -11.30
N VAL A 220 -25.81 28.90 -11.94
CA VAL A 220 -26.81 28.57 -12.96
C VAL A 220 -27.82 27.52 -12.49
N THR A 221 -27.81 27.17 -11.20
CA THR A 221 -28.64 26.10 -10.61
C THR A 221 -30.13 26.27 -10.89
N ASN A 222 -30.63 27.52 -10.81
CA ASN A 222 -32.05 27.83 -10.98
C ASN A 222 -32.43 28.14 -12.44
N SER A 223 -31.50 28.03 -13.39
CA SER A 223 -31.77 28.30 -14.79
C SER A 223 -32.40 27.08 -15.48
N LYS A 224 -33.59 27.27 -16.09
CA LYS A 224 -34.26 26.22 -16.87
C LYS A 224 -33.42 25.69 -18.04
N LEU A 225 -32.49 26.51 -18.54
CA LEU A 225 -31.59 26.16 -19.64
C LEU A 225 -30.37 25.35 -19.18
N TRP A 226 -30.21 25.14 -17.88
CA TRP A 226 -29.11 24.38 -17.26
C TRP A 226 -29.65 23.20 -16.42
N SER A 227 -30.74 22.59 -16.89
CA SER A 227 -31.34 21.45 -16.21
C SER A 227 -30.36 20.28 -16.10
N ASP A 228 -30.27 19.70 -14.90
CA ASP A 228 -29.28 18.66 -14.55
C ASP A 228 -27.82 19.09 -14.84
N GLY A 229 -27.59 20.41 -14.78
CA GLY A 229 -26.31 21.06 -15.07
C GLY A 229 -25.81 20.93 -16.51
N ALA A 230 -26.71 20.61 -17.44
CA ALA A 230 -26.40 20.56 -18.87
C ALA A 230 -27.08 21.71 -19.61
N HIS A 231 -26.31 22.50 -20.35
CA HIS A 231 -26.83 23.48 -21.28
C HIS A 231 -26.96 22.90 -22.69
N LEU A 232 -28.20 22.75 -23.15
CA LEU A 232 -28.56 22.20 -24.46
C LEU A 232 -27.88 20.84 -24.76
N ARG A 233 -27.55 20.06 -23.72
CA ARG A 233 -26.78 18.80 -23.79
C ARG A 233 -25.40 18.91 -24.46
N LYS A 234 -24.90 20.12 -24.70
CA LYS A 234 -23.60 20.37 -25.35
C LYS A 234 -22.54 20.90 -24.38
N HIS A 235 -22.97 21.62 -23.35
CA HIS A 235 -22.06 22.20 -22.37
C HIS A 235 -22.48 21.77 -20.97
N SER A 236 -21.50 21.44 -20.13
CA SER A 236 -21.74 20.99 -18.76
C SER A 236 -21.31 22.08 -17.79
N ALA A 237 -22.02 22.20 -16.67
CA ALA A 237 -21.59 22.99 -15.53
C ALA A 237 -20.32 22.40 -14.93
N GLY A 238 -19.65 23.16 -14.07
CA GLY A 238 -18.40 22.80 -13.43
C GLY A 238 -17.15 23.12 -14.27
N THR A 239 -17.27 23.97 -15.28
CA THR A 239 -16.14 24.36 -16.14
C THR A 239 -16.12 25.87 -16.42
N ASP A 240 -14.97 26.35 -16.92
CA ASP A 240 -14.86 27.68 -17.49
C ASP A 240 -15.38 27.67 -18.94
N LEU A 241 -16.34 28.54 -19.22
CA LEU A 241 -17.03 28.65 -20.51
C LEU A 241 -16.64 29.91 -21.27
N THR A 242 -15.58 30.62 -20.85
CA THR A 242 -15.13 31.88 -21.45
C THR A 242 -14.89 31.75 -22.96
N ASP A 243 -14.17 30.72 -23.38
CA ASP A 243 -13.89 30.49 -24.80
C ASP A 243 -15.07 29.88 -25.54
N ILE A 244 -15.85 29.03 -24.86
CA ILE A 244 -17.02 28.35 -25.44
C ILE A 244 -18.10 29.37 -25.82
N LEU A 245 -18.29 30.41 -25.01
CA LEU A 245 -19.28 31.45 -25.26
C LEU A 245 -19.07 32.16 -26.62
N LYS A 246 -17.83 32.23 -27.13
CA LYS A 246 -17.53 32.84 -28.44
C LYS A 246 -18.26 32.14 -29.60
N THR A 247 -18.69 30.89 -29.40
CA THR A 247 -19.40 30.08 -30.39
C THR A 247 -20.91 29.97 -30.12
N ALA A 248 -21.41 30.65 -29.09
CA ALA A 248 -22.80 30.57 -28.67
C ALA A 248 -23.72 31.46 -29.54
N PRO A 249 -25.00 31.10 -29.70
CA PRO A 249 -26.00 31.91 -30.42
C PRO A 249 -26.52 33.12 -29.60
N HIS A 250 -25.85 33.47 -28.50
CA HIS A 250 -26.19 34.58 -27.60
C HIS A 250 -24.92 35.20 -27.02
N GLY A 251 -24.99 36.42 -26.50
CA GLY A 251 -23.84 37.09 -25.90
C GLY A 251 -23.68 36.83 -24.40
N GLU A 252 -22.71 37.53 -23.81
CA GLU A 252 -22.36 37.44 -22.39
C GLU A 252 -23.43 37.99 -21.45
N GLU A 253 -24.38 38.78 -21.96
CA GLU A 253 -25.49 39.34 -21.19
C GLU A 253 -26.34 38.27 -20.51
N LYS A 254 -26.37 37.04 -21.04
CA LYS A 254 -27.09 35.92 -20.41
C LYS A 254 -26.37 35.38 -19.18
N ILE A 255 -25.03 35.41 -19.18
CA ILE A 255 -24.21 34.96 -18.04
C ILE A 255 -24.20 36.06 -16.96
N LEU A 256 -24.00 37.32 -17.35
CA LEU A 256 -23.90 38.44 -16.41
C LEU A 256 -25.18 38.69 -15.58
N ARG A 257 -26.32 38.14 -16.00
CA ARG A 257 -27.59 38.16 -15.23
C ARG A 257 -27.66 37.10 -14.14
N MET A 258 -26.77 36.12 -14.15
CA MET A 258 -26.75 35.05 -13.17
C MET A 258 -26.11 35.53 -11.86
N PRO A 259 -26.50 34.98 -10.70
CA PRO A 259 -25.90 35.34 -9.42
C PRO A 259 -24.39 35.07 -9.40
N VAL A 260 -23.60 36.08 -9.00
CA VAL A 260 -22.16 35.94 -8.80
C VAL A 260 -21.89 35.27 -7.45
N ILE A 261 -21.05 34.23 -7.48
CA ILE A 261 -20.70 33.41 -6.31
C ILE A 261 -19.28 33.71 -5.82
N GLY A 262 -18.35 34.04 -6.71
CA GLY A 262 -16.96 34.33 -6.36
C GLY A 262 -16.07 34.49 -7.59
N LYS A 263 -14.75 34.49 -7.39
CA LYS A 263 -13.73 34.51 -8.45
C LYS A 263 -13.10 33.13 -8.64
N LEU A 264 -12.69 32.85 -9.87
CA LEU A 264 -11.89 31.68 -10.22
C LEU A 264 -10.43 31.97 -9.82
N LEU A 265 -9.91 31.20 -8.87
CA LEU A 265 -8.53 31.29 -8.41
C LEU A 265 -7.58 30.67 -9.45
N THR A 266 -6.48 31.35 -9.73
CA THR A 266 -5.37 30.80 -10.54
C THR A 266 -4.43 29.96 -9.68
N GLU A 267 -3.71 29.00 -10.28
CA GLU A 267 -2.85 28.04 -9.56
C GLU A 267 -1.88 28.69 -8.55
N MET A 268 -1.44 29.93 -8.83
CA MET A 268 -0.55 30.70 -7.97
C MET A 268 -1.15 31.07 -6.60
N GLU A 269 -2.48 31.06 -6.43
CA GLU A 269 -3.16 31.44 -5.19
C GLU A 269 -3.56 30.23 -4.31
N ILE A 270 -3.27 28.99 -4.75
CA ILE A 270 -3.80 27.77 -4.13
C ILE A 270 -2.88 27.25 -3.01
N LYS A 271 -3.20 27.57 -1.76
CA LYS A 271 -2.65 26.83 -0.61
C LYS A 271 -3.40 25.50 -0.47
N LYS A 272 -2.83 24.39 -0.98
CA LYS A 272 -3.45 23.04 -0.86
C LYS A 272 -3.99 22.81 0.56
N PRO A 273 -5.25 22.35 0.73
CA PRO A 273 -5.85 22.17 2.04
C PRO A 273 -4.98 21.27 2.93
N SER A 274 -4.81 21.66 4.20
CA SER A 274 -3.93 20.97 5.15
C SER A 274 -4.22 19.46 5.27
N HIS A 275 -5.49 19.06 5.17
CA HIS A 275 -5.92 17.67 5.25
C HIS A 275 -5.49 16.82 4.04
N ILE A 276 -5.39 17.40 2.84
CA ILE A 276 -4.88 16.70 1.66
C ILE A 276 -3.38 16.47 1.83
N ARG A 277 -2.65 17.47 2.32
CA ARG A 277 -1.22 17.33 2.61
C ARG A 277 -0.94 16.23 3.64
N ILE A 278 -1.76 16.16 4.69
CA ILE A 278 -1.70 15.11 5.71
C ILE A 278 -1.97 13.73 5.10
N PHE A 279 -2.98 13.61 4.23
CA PHE A 279 -3.27 12.35 3.53
C PHE A 279 -2.08 11.89 2.68
N TYR A 280 -1.49 12.79 1.89
CA TYR A 280 -0.32 12.46 1.05
C TYR A 280 0.89 12.06 1.89
N PHE A 281 1.12 12.76 3.01
CA PHE A 281 2.17 12.39 3.96
C PHE A 281 2.03 10.93 4.42
N PHE A 282 0.84 10.55 4.88
CA PHE A 282 0.60 9.17 5.33
C PHE A 282 0.69 8.15 4.20
N ALA A 283 0.21 8.49 3.00
CA ALA A 283 0.32 7.64 1.82
C ALA A 283 1.79 7.32 1.47
N TYR A 284 2.65 8.34 1.39
CA TYR A 284 4.07 8.14 1.10
C TYR A 284 4.83 7.49 2.24
N MET A 285 4.47 7.79 3.49
CA MET A 285 5.07 7.13 4.65
C MET A 285 4.73 5.63 4.65
N ASN A 286 3.49 5.23 4.34
CA ASN A 286 3.14 3.82 4.19
C ASN A 286 3.89 3.15 3.03
N LEU A 287 4.04 3.84 1.91
CA LEU A 287 4.86 3.37 0.79
C LEU A 287 6.33 3.15 1.22
N PHE A 288 6.90 4.07 1.99
CA PHE A 288 8.25 3.90 2.53
C PHE A 288 8.34 2.72 3.51
N LEU A 289 7.38 2.59 4.44
CA LEU A 289 7.35 1.52 5.42
C LEU A 289 7.31 0.13 4.78
N ILE A 290 6.55 -0.05 3.69
CA ILE A 290 6.52 -1.34 3.01
C ILE A 290 7.86 -1.69 2.36
N PHE A 291 8.57 -0.72 1.77
CA PHE A 291 9.92 -0.93 1.25
C PHE A 291 10.93 -1.21 2.37
N ALA A 292 10.81 -0.52 3.51
CA ALA A 292 11.63 -0.78 4.69
C ALA A 292 11.42 -2.22 5.22
N ILE A 293 10.17 -2.72 5.23
CA ILE A 293 9.87 -4.12 5.59
C ILE A 293 10.55 -5.09 4.62
N VAL A 294 10.45 -4.86 3.30
CA VAL A 294 11.10 -5.70 2.29
C VAL A 294 12.62 -5.68 2.45
N PHE A 295 13.20 -4.52 2.76
CA PHE A 295 14.63 -4.37 3.05
C PHE A 295 15.04 -5.15 4.31
N VAL A 296 14.28 -5.08 5.40
CA VAL A 296 14.54 -5.90 6.59
C VAL A 296 14.50 -7.40 6.27
N ILE A 297 13.59 -7.82 5.37
CA ILE A 297 13.52 -9.21 4.90
C ILE A 297 14.75 -9.57 4.05
N SER A 298 15.27 -8.68 3.20
CA SER A 298 16.46 -8.98 2.41
C SER A 298 17.70 -9.18 3.28
N LEU A 299 17.79 -8.47 4.40
CA LEU A 299 18.85 -8.65 5.40
C LEU A 299 18.84 -10.04 6.07
N TRP A 300 17.74 -10.80 6.03
CA TRP A 300 17.72 -12.16 6.58
C TRP A 300 18.59 -13.17 5.83
N ARG A 301 18.86 -12.93 4.54
CA ARG A 301 19.60 -13.88 3.70
C ARG A 301 21.04 -13.44 3.42
N TRP A 302 21.35 -12.16 3.59
CA TRP A 302 22.60 -11.55 3.14
C TRP A 302 23.54 -11.16 4.28
N TRP A 303 23.27 -11.62 5.51
CA TRP A 303 24.04 -11.35 6.73
C TRP A 303 23.91 -12.46 7.79
#